data_AF-A0A4Q3YJG7-F1
#
_entry.id   AF-A0A4Q3YJG7-F1
#
_cell.length_a   1.000
_cell.length_b   1.000
_cell.length_c   1.000
_cell.angle_alpha   90.00
_cell.angle_beta   90.00
_cell.angle_gamma   90.00
#
_symmetry.space_group_name_H-M   'P 1'
#
loop_
_entity.id
_entity.type
_entity.pdbx_description
1 polymer ?
#
loop_
_entity_poly.entity_id
_entity_poly.type
_entity_poly.pdbx_seq_one_letter_code
_entity_poly.pdbx_strand_id
1 'polypeptide(L)' 'MSISEPWVDPDDAPELGADWFAKAALKDGDKVIRRGRPVGSDKVHATIRLDKAVLDHFKADGPGWQTRVNAALRKVAGLV' A
#
# COMPACT_ATOMS: atom_id res chain seq x y z
N MET A 1 -10.46 33.86 -51.42
CA MET A 1 -9.64 34.42 -50.34
C MET A 1 -9.57 33.36 -49.24
N SER A 2 -8.44 32.68 -49.10
CA SER A 2 -8.26 31.67 -48.06
C SER A 2 -8.20 32.35 -46.69
N ILE A 3 -9.10 31.96 -45.79
CA ILE A 3 -9.03 32.36 -44.38
C ILE A 3 -8.07 31.40 -43.68
N SER A 4 -6.93 31.94 -43.25
CA SER A 4 -5.98 31.26 -42.37
C SER A 4 -6.64 30.96 -41.04
N GLU A 5 -6.49 29.73 -40.53
CA GLU A 5 -7.02 29.31 -39.23
C GLU A 5 -6.60 30.31 -38.11
N PRO A 6 -7.51 30.65 -37.19
CA PRO A 6 -7.19 31.52 -36.08
C PRO A 6 -6.19 30.83 -35.15
N TRP A 7 -5.07 31.50 -34.88
CA TRP A 7 -4.07 31.04 -33.93
C TRP A 7 -4.71 30.85 -32.54
N VAL A 8 -4.56 29.64 -32.00
CA VAL A 8 -5.04 29.27 -30.67
C VAL A 8 -3.92 29.54 -29.66
N ASP A 9 -4.23 30.32 -28.64
CA ASP A 9 -3.28 30.70 -27.60
C ASP A 9 -2.83 29.47 -26.79
N PRO A 10 -1.52 29.18 -26.68
CA PRO A 10 -1.01 28.06 -25.91
C PRO A 10 -1.39 28.05 -24.42
N ASP A 11 -1.73 29.22 -23.85
CA ASP A 11 -2.17 29.37 -22.46
C ASP A 11 -3.71 29.26 -22.30
N ASP A 12 -4.48 29.22 -23.40
CA ASP A 12 -5.92 28.91 -23.37
C ASP A 12 -6.10 27.39 -23.27
N ALA A 13 -5.71 26.85 -22.10
CA ALA A 13 -5.78 25.44 -21.81
C ALA A 13 -7.24 24.97 -21.74
N PRO A 14 -7.57 23.81 -22.32
CA PRO A 14 -8.92 23.28 -22.24
C PRO A 14 -9.31 23.00 -20.79
N GLU A 15 -10.58 23.24 -20.47
CA GLU A 15 -11.16 22.89 -19.17
C GLU A 15 -10.90 21.42 -18.81
N LEU A 16 -10.38 21.17 -17.61
CA LEU A 16 -10.08 19.81 -17.15
C LEU A 16 -11.38 19.06 -16.84
N GLY A 17 -11.88 18.31 -17.82
CA GLY A 17 -13.10 17.50 -17.69
C GLY A 17 -12.94 16.30 -16.74
N ALA A 18 -14.08 15.70 -16.36
CA ALA A 18 -14.12 14.53 -15.48
C ALA A 18 -13.32 13.33 -16.02
N ASP A 19 -13.29 13.13 -17.34
CA ASP A 19 -12.50 12.10 -18.01
C ASP A 19 -10.98 12.28 -17.83
N TRP A 20 -10.52 13.52 -17.69
CA TRP A 20 -9.12 13.83 -17.43
C TRP A 20 -8.75 13.41 -15.99
N PHE A 21 -9.59 13.78 -15.01
CA PHE A 21 -9.41 13.35 -13.63
C PHE A 21 -9.52 11.83 -13.46
N ALA A 22 -10.38 11.16 -14.23
CA ALA A 22 -10.51 9.71 -14.20
C ALA A 22 -9.24 8.97 -14.64
N LYS A 23 -8.42 9.58 -15.48
CA LYS A 23 -7.15 9.03 -15.99
C LYS A 23 -5.92 9.60 -15.28
N ALA A 24 -6.10 10.58 -14.41
CA ALA A 24 -5.00 11.27 -13.75
C ALA A 24 -4.29 10.36 -12.74
N ALA A 25 -2.96 10.29 -12.85
CA ALA A 25 -2.10 9.58 -11.93
C ALA A 25 -1.22 10.59 -11.18
N LEU A 26 -1.23 10.55 -9.84
CA LEU A 26 -0.36 11.40 -9.02
C LEU A 26 1.09 10.92 -9.20
N LYS A 27 1.99 11.82 -9.63
CA LYS A 27 3.43 11.54 -9.80
C LYS A 27 4.25 12.47 -8.91
N ASP A 28 5.36 11.95 -8.40
CA ASP A 28 6.47 12.70 -7.82
C ASP A 28 7.72 12.37 -8.65
N GLY A 29 8.16 13.34 -9.46
CA GLY A 29 9.12 13.11 -10.53
C GLY A 29 8.64 12.04 -11.53
N ASP A 30 9.49 11.06 -11.82
CA ASP A 30 9.15 9.90 -12.67
C ASP A 30 8.31 8.82 -11.97
N LYS A 31 8.04 8.95 -10.67
CA LYS A 31 7.40 7.89 -9.88
C LYS A 31 5.91 8.14 -9.69
N VAL A 32 5.08 7.23 -10.18
CA VAL A 32 3.63 7.23 -9.90
C VAL A 32 3.39 6.84 -8.44
N ILE A 33 2.89 7.79 -7.65
CA ILE A 33 2.48 7.58 -6.26
C ILE A 33 1.03 7.06 -6.25
N ARG A 34 0.85 5.76 -6.01
CA ARG A 34 -0.46 5.23 -5.62
C ARG A 34 -0.68 5.52 -4.13
N ARG A 35 -1.69 6.33 -3.79
CA ARG A 35 -2.10 6.54 -2.39
C ARG A 35 -2.75 5.25 -1.86
N GLY A 36 -2.08 4.55 -0.94
CA GLY A 36 -2.62 3.38 -0.24
C GLY A 36 -1.60 2.70 0.68
N ARG A 37 -2.09 1.99 1.71
CA ARG A 37 -1.29 1.04 2.50
C ARG A 37 -0.66 0.02 1.53
N PRO A 38 0.62 -0.38 1.67
CA PRO A 38 1.18 -1.43 0.84
C PRO A 38 0.24 -2.63 0.81
N VAL A 39 -0.17 -3.03 -0.39
CA VAL A 39 -0.87 -4.30 -0.64
C VAL A 39 0.09 -5.41 -0.19
N GLY A 40 -0.33 -6.24 0.77
CA GLY A 40 0.41 -7.46 1.11
C GLY A 40 0.81 -7.64 2.58
N SER A 41 -0.06 -7.30 3.54
CA SER A 41 0.03 -7.92 4.87
C SER A 41 -1.17 -8.83 5.07
N ASP A 42 -1.00 -10.12 4.78
CA ASP A 42 -1.98 -11.18 5.10
C ASP A 42 -2.08 -11.45 6.62
N LYS A 43 -1.31 -10.70 7.43
CA LYS A 43 -1.37 -10.76 8.89
C LYS A 43 -2.60 -10.02 9.38
N VAL A 44 -3.50 -10.75 10.02
CA VAL A 44 -4.68 -10.20 10.69
C VAL A 44 -4.40 -10.08 12.19
N HIS A 45 -4.79 -8.96 12.80
CA HIS A 45 -4.75 -8.82 14.25
C HIS A 45 -5.84 -9.69 14.88
N ALA A 46 -5.44 -10.63 15.72
CA ALA A 46 -6.35 -11.51 16.46
C ALA A 46 -6.03 -11.47 17.95
N THR A 47 -7.08 -11.50 18.79
CA THR A 47 -6.94 -11.62 20.24
C THR A 47 -7.11 -13.08 20.64
N ILE A 48 -6.01 -13.72 21.03
CA ILE A 48 -6.00 -15.11 21.54
C ILE A 48 -5.36 -15.16 22.93
N ARG A 49 -5.71 -16.17 23.71
CA ARG A 49 -5.04 -16.46 24.99
C ARG A 49 -3.96 -17.51 24.76
N LEU A 50 -2.76 -17.24 25.28
CA LEU A 50 -1.64 -18.17 25.29
C LEU A 50 -1.29 -18.50 26.74
N ASP A 51 -0.76 -19.70 26.97
CA ASP A 51 -0.21 -20.08 28.26
C ASP A 51 0.88 -19.11 28.73
N LYS A 52 0.89 -18.84 30.03
CA LYS A 52 1.86 -17.93 30.65
C LYS A 52 3.30 -18.35 30.36
N ALA A 53 3.60 -19.64 30.49
CA ALA A 53 4.93 -20.18 30.22
C ALA A 53 5.37 -19.96 28.75
N VAL A 54 4.45 -20.09 27.80
CA VAL A 54 4.72 -19.85 26.37
C VAL A 54 5.01 -18.37 26.14
N LEU A 55 4.19 -17.48 26.71
CA LEU A 55 4.38 -16.04 26.57
C LEU A 55 5.72 -15.59 27.18
N ASP A 56 6.04 -16.09 28.37
CA ASP A 56 7.27 -15.75 29.08
C ASP A 56 8.50 -16.27 28.32
N HIS A 57 8.44 -17.48 27.74
CA HIS A 57 9.49 -18.03 26.88
C HIS A 57 9.78 -17.12 25.66
N PHE A 58 8.77 -16.79 24.86
CA PHE A 58 8.98 -15.99 23.65
C PHE A 58 9.38 -14.54 23.95
N LYS A 59 8.87 -13.96 25.04
CA LYS A 59 9.22 -12.60 25.49
C LYS A 59 10.66 -12.50 26.04
N ALA A 60 11.19 -13.56 26.63
CA ALA A 60 12.56 -13.58 27.15
C ALA A 60 13.60 -13.32 26.05
N ASP A 61 13.33 -13.77 24.83
CA ASP A 61 14.15 -13.52 23.64
C ASP A 61 14.10 -12.06 23.12
N GLY A 62 13.33 -11.18 23.78
CA GLY A 62 13.28 -9.75 23.48
C GLY A 62 12.41 -9.37 22.27
N PRO A 63 12.65 -8.21 21.63
CA PRO A 63 11.85 -7.69 20.52
C PRO A 63 11.62 -8.72 19.40
N GLY A 64 10.46 -8.67 18.75
CA GLY A 64 10.10 -9.60 17.68
C GLY A 64 9.52 -10.95 18.14
N TRP A 65 9.21 -11.11 19.43
CA TRP A 65 8.61 -12.33 19.97
C TRP A 65 7.31 -12.75 19.27
N GLN A 66 6.48 -11.79 18.84
CA GLN A 66 5.26 -12.04 18.07
C GLN A 66 5.55 -12.66 16.69
N THR A 67 6.64 -12.24 16.04
CA THR A 67 7.07 -12.82 14.78
C THR A 67 7.55 -14.25 14.97
N ARG A 68 8.30 -14.52 16.06
CA ARG A 68 8.79 -15.87 16.39
C ARG A 68 7.66 -16.82 16.73
N VAL A 69 6.69 -16.41 17.55
CA VAL A 69 5.53 -17.26 17.86
C VAL A 69 4.69 -17.54 16.62
N ASN A 70 4.51 -16.56 15.73
CA ASN A 70 3.82 -16.79 14.46
C ASN A 70 4.57 -17.77 13.56
N ALA A 71 5.91 -17.69 13.49
CA ALA A 71 6.72 -18.65 12.74
C ALA A 71 6.61 -20.08 13.31
N ALA A 72 6.60 -20.22 14.64
CA ALA A 72 6.41 -21.51 15.30
C ALA A 72 5.03 -22.11 15.00
N LEU A 73 3.97 -21.29 15.07
CA LEU A 73 2.60 -21.71 14.71
C LEU A 73 2.51 -22.15 13.25
N ARG A 74 3.12 -21.40 12.32
CA ARG A 74 3.18 -21.76 10.89
C ARG A 74 3.87 -23.11 10.67
N LYS A 75 4.99 -23.36 11.35
CA LYS A 75 5.73 -24.63 11.27
C LYS A 75 4.88 -25.82 11.75
N VAL A 76 4.18 -25.67 12.88
CA VAL A 76 3.32 -26.74 13.44
C VAL A 76 2.08 -26.99 12.57
N ALA A 77 1.51 -25.93 11.99
CA ALA A 77 0.36 -26.03 11.09
C ALA A 77 0.71 -26.54 9.68
N GLY A 78 2.00 -26.78 9.37
CA GLY A 78 2.45 -27.17 8.02
C GLY A 78 2.40 -26.03 6.99
N LEU A 79 2.29 -24.78 7.45
CA LEU A 79 2.27 -23.56 6.64
C LEU A 79 3.70 -23.02 6.47
N VAL A 80 4.60 -23.79 5.87
CA VAL A 80 5.97 -23.33 5.56
C VAL A 80 5.92 -22.41 4.34
#